data_AF-A0AAD7SWZ9-F1
#
_entry.id   AF-A0AAD7SWZ9-F1
#
_cell.length_a   1.000
_cell.length_b   1.000
_cell.length_c   1.000
_cell.angle_alpha   90.00
_cell.angle_beta   90.00
_cell.angle_gamma   90.00
#
_symmetry.space_group_name_H-M   'P 1'
#
loop_
_entity.id
_entity.type
_entity.pdbx_description
1 polymer ?
#
loop_
_entity_poly.entity_id
_entity_poly.type
_entity_poly.pdbx_seq_one_letter_code
_entity_poly.pdbx_strand_id
1 'polypeptide(L)'
;MTGVCGCCGALRPRYKRLVDNIFPEDPEDGLVKANMEKLTFYALSAPEKLDRIGAYLSERLSRDVARHRYGYVCIAMEALDQLLMACHCQSINLFVESFLKMVRKLLEADKPDLQILGTNSFVKFANIEEDTPSYHRSYDFFVSRFSEMCHSSFEDPDVRTKIRMAGIKGLQGVVRKTVNDELQANIWDPQHMDKIVPSLLFNLQQGEGTERSAAPRTALIG
;
A
#
# COMPACT_ATOMS: atom_id res chain seq x y z
N MET A 1 -21.74 -29.20 29.55
CA MET A 1 -22.96 -28.74 28.85
C MET A 1 -22.53 -27.72 27.81
N THR A 2 -22.46 -28.19 26.57
CA THR A 2 -22.24 -27.43 25.35
C THR A 2 -23.55 -26.79 24.90
N GLY A 3 -23.51 -25.52 24.51
CA GLY A 3 -24.62 -24.86 23.81
C GLY A 3 -24.81 -23.40 24.22
N VAL A 4 -25.37 -22.62 23.28
CA VAL A 4 -25.66 -21.16 23.30
C VAL A 4 -24.52 -20.33 22.68
N CYS A 5 -24.63 -19.65 21.53
CA CYS A 5 -25.78 -19.37 20.66
C CYS A 5 -25.32 -18.81 19.30
N GLY A 6 -25.76 -19.42 18.20
CA GLY A 6 -25.51 -19.03 16.80
C GLY A 6 -26.45 -17.93 16.26
N CYS A 7 -26.77 -16.90 17.04
CA CYS A 7 -27.68 -15.81 16.62
C CYS A 7 -26.99 -14.46 16.35
N CYS A 8 -25.66 -14.40 16.24
CA CYS A 8 -24.94 -13.13 16.08
C CYS A 8 -24.78 -12.64 14.63
N GLY A 9 -25.13 -13.46 13.62
CA GLY A 9 -25.03 -13.05 12.21
C GLY A 9 -26.05 -11.98 11.82
N ALA A 10 -27.29 -12.08 12.32
CA ALA A 10 -28.41 -11.23 11.92
C ALA A 10 -28.41 -9.82 12.54
N LEU A 11 -27.62 -9.58 13.59
CA LEU A 11 -27.46 -8.28 14.25
C LEU A 11 -26.25 -7.48 13.73
N ARG A 12 -25.36 -8.11 12.96
CA ARG A 12 -24.15 -7.45 12.44
C ARG A 12 -24.54 -6.43 11.37
N PRO A 13 -24.01 -5.19 11.35
CA PRO A 13 -24.31 -4.22 10.30
C PRO A 13 -24.06 -4.78 8.90
N ARG A 14 -24.93 -4.45 7.92
CA ARG A 14 -24.89 -4.99 6.55
C ARG A 14 -23.52 -4.84 5.89
N TYR A 15 -22.88 -3.67 6.03
CA TYR A 15 -21.56 -3.40 5.45
C TYR A 15 -20.48 -4.37 5.98
N LYS A 16 -20.52 -4.74 7.27
CA LYS A 16 -19.55 -5.71 7.83
C LYS A 16 -19.73 -7.09 7.23
N ARG A 17 -20.98 -7.53 7.01
CA ARG A 17 -21.25 -8.83 6.37
C ARG A 17 -20.77 -8.84 4.92
N LEU A 18 -21.00 -7.75 4.18
CA LEU A 18 -20.49 -7.63 2.81
C LEU A 18 -18.97 -7.71 2.76
N VAL A 19 -18.28 -7.00 3.67
CA VAL A 19 -16.82 -7.11 3.79
C VAL A 19 -16.39 -8.52 4.17
N ASP A 20 -17.01 -9.15 5.18
CA ASP A 20 -16.61 -10.50 5.60
C ASP A 20 -16.77 -11.52 4.47
N ASN A 21 -17.78 -11.38 3.61
CA ASN A 21 -18.03 -12.27 2.49
C ASN A 21 -16.99 -12.18 1.37
N ILE A 22 -16.17 -11.13 1.30
CA ILE A 22 -15.09 -11.06 0.29
C ILE A 22 -13.90 -11.96 0.66
N PHE A 23 -13.81 -12.38 1.92
CA PHE A 23 -12.75 -13.25 2.43
C PHE A 23 -13.19 -14.72 2.34
N PRO A 24 -12.43 -15.58 1.64
CA PRO A 24 -12.67 -17.02 1.60
C PRO A 24 -12.29 -17.70 2.93
N GLU A 25 -12.60 -19.00 3.04
CA GLU A 25 -12.12 -19.84 4.14
C GLU A 25 -10.61 -20.08 4.03
N ASP A 26 -10.10 -20.39 2.83
CA ASP A 26 -8.67 -20.52 2.55
C ASP A 26 -8.14 -19.23 1.89
N PRO A 27 -7.13 -18.55 2.44
CA PRO A 27 -6.57 -17.35 1.83
C PRO A 27 -5.96 -17.57 0.43
N GLU A 28 -5.58 -18.79 0.06
CA GLU A 28 -5.04 -19.10 -1.27
C GLU A 28 -6.09 -18.98 -2.39
N ASP A 29 -7.39 -19.05 -2.05
CA ASP A 29 -8.49 -18.83 -2.99
C ASP A 29 -8.59 -17.36 -3.44
N GLY A 30 -7.93 -16.45 -2.72
CA GLY A 30 -7.89 -15.02 -3.03
C GLY A 30 -9.22 -14.30 -2.84
N LEU A 31 -9.29 -13.07 -3.32
CA LEU A 31 -10.46 -12.21 -3.17
C LEU A 31 -11.67 -12.75 -3.94
N VAL A 32 -12.80 -12.96 -3.24
CA VAL A 32 -14.03 -13.48 -3.86
C VAL A 32 -14.69 -12.42 -4.74
N LYS A 33 -14.39 -12.45 -6.04
CA LYS A 33 -14.78 -11.42 -7.04
C LYS A 33 -16.26 -11.04 -7.02
N ALA A 34 -17.16 -12.03 -7.03
CA ALA A 34 -18.60 -11.78 -7.03
C ALA A 34 -19.09 -11.07 -5.74
N ASN A 35 -18.42 -11.27 -4.61
CA ASN A 35 -18.74 -10.59 -3.36
C ASN A 35 -18.08 -9.20 -3.31
N MET A 36 -16.91 -9.05 -3.92
CA MET A 36 -16.26 -7.76 -4.10
C MET A 36 -17.10 -6.81 -4.96
N GLU A 37 -17.62 -7.27 -6.09
CA GLU A 37 -18.53 -6.48 -6.95
C GLU A 37 -19.76 -5.97 -6.19
N LYS A 38 -20.36 -6.83 -5.35
CA LYS A 38 -21.48 -6.44 -4.49
C LYS A 38 -21.07 -5.40 -3.44
N LEU A 39 -19.87 -5.51 -2.88
CA LEU A 39 -19.33 -4.55 -1.92
C LEU A 39 -19.07 -3.20 -2.60
N THR A 40 -18.47 -3.20 -3.79
CA THR A 40 -18.22 -2.00 -4.60
C THR A 40 -19.53 -1.32 -4.97
N PHE A 41 -20.52 -2.06 -5.48
CA PHE A 41 -21.85 -1.50 -5.79
C PHE A 41 -22.50 -0.88 -4.55
N TYR A 42 -22.41 -1.56 -3.41
CA TYR A 42 -22.95 -1.05 -2.15
C TYR A 42 -22.25 0.24 -1.69
N ALA A 43 -20.93 0.32 -1.84
CA ALA A 43 -20.15 1.50 -1.50
C ALA A 43 -20.49 2.70 -2.42
N LEU A 44 -20.63 2.46 -3.73
CA LEU A 44 -21.03 3.48 -4.70
C LEU A 44 -22.46 3.99 -4.47
N SER A 45 -23.37 3.10 -4.05
CA SER A 45 -24.76 3.47 -3.78
C SER A 45 -24.94 4.24 -2.46
N ALA A 46 -23.97 4.19 -1.55
CA ALA A 46 -24.02 4.82 -0.24
C ALA A 46 -22.62 5.31 0.20
N PRO A 47 -22.15 6.46 -0.31
CA PRO A 47 -20.80 6.98 -0.04
C PRO A 47 -20.47 7.11 1.44
N GLU A 48 -21.45 7.44 2.29
CA GLU A 48 -21.25 7.56 3.75
C GLU A 48 -20.94 6.21 4.44
N LYS A 49 -21.10 5.09 3.73
CA LYS A 49 -20.71 3.75 4.20
C LYS A 49 -19.27 3.41 3.81
N LEU A 50 -18.70 4.05 2.79
CA LEU A 50 -17.34 3.79 2.32
C LEU A 50 -16.32 3.99 3.44
N ASP A 51 -16.45 5.05 4.22
CA ASP A 51 -15.59 5.31 5.38
C ASP A 51 -15.65 4.19 6.41
N ARG A 52 -16.85 3.66 6.68
CA ARG A 52 -17.05 2.55 7.64
C ARG A 52 -16.48 1.24 7.11
N ILE A 53 -16.52 1.03 5.80
CA ILE A 53 -15.92 -0.12 5.12
C ILE A 53 -14.39 -0.03 5.23
N GLY A 54 -13.80 1.13 4.89
CA GLY A 54 -12.36 1.38 5.00
C GLY A 54 -11.84 1.19 6.43
N ALA A 55 -12.52 1.77 7.43
CA ALA A 55 -12.14 1.60 8.84
C ALA A 55 -12.19 0.14 9.29
N TYR A 56 -13.21 -0.61 8.87
CA TYR A 56 -13.35 -2.03 9.23
C TYR A 56 -12.30 -2.92 8.54
N LEU A 57 -11.98 -2.66 7.27
CA LEU A 57 -10.87 -3.30 6.57
C LEU A 57 -9.52 -3.00 7.24
N SER A 58 -9.31 -1.76 7.69
CA SER A 58 -8.10 -1.33 8.40
C SER A 58 -7.91 -2.05 9.74
N GLU A 59 -8.98 -2.16 10.53
CA GLU A 59 -8.97 -2.93 11.79
C GLU A 59 -8.70 -4.42 11.53
N ARG A 60 -9.31 -4.98 10.48
CA ARG A 60 -9.11 -6.38 10.10
C ARG A 60 -7.68 -6.66 9.66
N LEU A 61 -7.14 -5.87 8.74
CA LEU A 61 -5.75 -6.01 8.27
C LEU A 61 -4.77 -5.89 9.43
N SER A 62 -4.95 -4.91 10.32
CA SER A 62 -4.08 -4.74 11.50
C SER A 62 -4.06 -6.00 12.37
N ARG A 63 -5.22 -6.64 12.55
CA ARG A 63 -5.35 -7.90 13.29
C ARG A 63 -4.69 -9.07 12.57
N ASP A 64 -4.79 -9.12 11.25
CA ASP A 64 -4.23 -10.20 10.43
C ASP A 64 -2.71 -10.11 10.31
N VAL A 65 -2.16 -8.89 10.23
CA VAL A 65 -0.72 -8.65 10.35
C VAL A 65 -0.21 -9.13 11.71
N ALA A 66 -0.89 -8.77 12.81
CA ALA A 66 -0.50 -9.18 14.16
C ALA A 66 -0.60 -10.70 14.40
N ARG A 67 -1.43 -11.40 13.63
CA ARG A 67 -1.62 -12.86 13.69
C ARG A 67 -0.83 -13.62 12.63
N HIS A 68 0.02 -12.93 11.87
CA HIS A 68 0.80 -13.51 10.79
C HIS A 68 -0.03 -14.19 9.68
N ARG A 69 -1.27 -13.73 9.46
CA ARG A 69 -2.18 -14.29 8.45
C ARG A 69 -2.10 -13.51 7.13
N TYR A 70 -0.95 -13.60 6.47
CA TYR A 70 -0.61 -12.68 5.37
C TYR A 70 -1.44 -12.86 4.10
N GLY A 71 -1.95 -14.05 3.80
CA GLY A 71 -2.86 -14.22 2.66
C GLY A 71 -4.14 -13.38 2.80
N TYR A 72 -4.72 -13.29 4.00
CA TYR A 72 -5.84 -12.37 4.25
C TYR A 72 -5.44 -10.90 4.24
N VAL A 73 -4.19 -10.57 4.58
CA VAL A 73 -3.65 -9.21 4.43
C VAL A 73 -3.62 -8.81 2.94
N CYS A 74 -3.18 -9.70 2.05
CA CYS A 74 -3.21 -9.49 0.61
C CYS A 74 -4.64 -9.24 0.10
N ILE A 75 -5.61 -10.06 0.53
CA ILE A 75 -7.02 -9.91 0.17
C ILE A 75 -7.59 -8.57 0.65
N ALA A 76 -7.27 -8.16 1.88
CA ALA A 76 -7.74 -6.89 2.43
C ALA A 76 -7.18 -5.69 1.65
N MET A 77 -5.90 -5.73 1.25
CA MET A 77 -5.30 -4.69 0.41
C MET A 77 -5.87 -4.68 -1.00
N GLU A 78 -6.09 -5.84 -1.62
CA GLU A 78 -6.67 -5.93 -2.95
C GLU A 78 -8.10 -5.37 -2.98
N ALA A 79 -8.92 -5.71 -1.99
CA ALA A 79 -10.26 -5.16 -1.85
C ALA A 79 -10.23 -3.63 -1.70
N LEU A 80 -9.28 -3.11 -0.93
CA LEU A 80 -9.13 -1.69 -0.69
C LEU A 80 -8.67 -0.93 -1.94
N ASP A 81 -7.73 -1.50 -2.71
CA ASP A 81 -7.29 -0.98 -4.00
C ASP A 81 -8.48 -0.91 -4.97
N GLN A 82 -9.31 -1.95 -5.04
CA GLN A 82 -10.48 -1.96 -5.93
C GLN A 82 -11.52 -0.92 -5.53
N LEU A 83 -11.78 -0.74 -4.23
CA LEU A 83 -12.67 0.32 -3.74
C LEU A 83 -12.12 1.71 -4.06
N LEU A 84 -10.83 1.92 -3.85
CA LEU A 84 -10.16 3.17 -4.16
C LEU A 84 -10.24 3.52 -5.65
N MET A 85 -10.07 2.53 -6.53
CA MET A 85 -10.15 2.72 -7.98
C MET A 85 -11.57 2.79 -8.52
N ALA A 86 -12.59 2.41 -7.73
CA ALA A 86 -13.98 2.49 -8.16
C ALA A 86 -14.68 3.75 -7.63
N CYS A 87 -14.29 4.20 -6.43
CA CYS A 87 -14.93 5.31 -5.73
C CYS A 87 -14.16 6.62 -5.96
N HIS A 88 -14.46 7.30 -7.06
CA HIS A 88 -13.86 8.57 -7.51
C HIS A 88 -14.61 9.82 -7.03
N CYS A 89 -15.05 9.86 -5.77
CA CYS A 89 -15.92 10.95 -5.29
C CYS A 89 -15.19 11.96 -4.39
N GLN A 90 -15.59 13.23 -4.46
CA GLN A 90 -15.06 14.35 -3.67
C GLN A 90 -15.20 14.20 -2.13
N SER A 91 -15.70 13.06 -1.63
CA SER A 91 -15.94 12.78 -0.20
C SER A 91 -15.13 11.60 0.38
N ILE A 92 -14.09 11.10 -0.31
CA ILE A 92 -13.29 9.93 0.13
C ILE A 92 -12.27 10.17 1.24
N ASN A 93 -12.31 11.31 1.95
CA ASN A 93 -11.16 11.74 2.76
C ASN A 93 -10.83 10.77 3.91
N LEU A 94 -11.86 10.29 4.61
CA LEU A 94 -11.70 9.34 5.73
C LEU A 94 -11.40 7.92 5.23
N PHE A 95 -11.92 7.55 4.05
CA PHE A 95 -11.55 6.31 3.39
C PHE A 95 -10.07 6.30 3.00
N VAL A 96 -9.56 7.36 2.38
CA VAL A 96 -8.14 7.48 2.04
C VAL A 96 -7.28 7.51 3.30
N GLU A 97 -7.72 8.14 4.39
CA GLU A 97 -7.01 8.06 5.67
C GLU A 97 -6.92 6.60 6.16
N SER A 98 -8.00 5.83 6.04
CA SER A 98 -8.01 4.40 6.38
C SER A 98 -7.06 3.59 5.49
N PHE A 99 -7.01 3.92 4.20
CA PHE A 99 -6.07 3.37 3.23
C PHE A 99 -4.62 3.66 3.60
N LEU A 100 -4.27 4.93 3.83
CA LEU A 100 -2.90 5.32 4.20
C LEU A 100 -2.48 4.71 5.54
N LYS A 101 -3.40 4.51 6.49
CA LYS A 101 -3.14 3.74 7.72
C LYS A 101 -2.78 2.29 7.45
N MET A 102 -3.46 1.62 6.52
CA MET A 102 -3.16 0.24 6.14
C MET A 102 -1.80 0.15 5.42
N VAL A 103 -1.54 1.03 4.45
CA VAL A 103 -0.24 1.11 3.76
C VAL A 103 0.88 1.31 4.77
N ARG A 104 0.75 2.30 5.68
CA ARG A 104 1.72 2.54 6.76
C ARG A 104 2.00 1.26 7.55
N LYS A 105 0.94 0.55 7.97
CA LYS A 105 1.08 -0.68 8.74
C LYS A 105 1.88 -1.77 8.02
N LEU A 106 1.76 -1.85 6.70
CA LEU A 106 2.52 -2.79 5.88
C LEU A 106 3.98 -2.37 5.70
N LEU A 107 4.24 -1.07 5.50
CA LEU A 107 5.59 -0.54 5.36
C LEU A 107 6.39 -0.64 6.66
N GLU A 108 5.72 -0.49 7.81
CA GLU A 108 6.31 -0.71 9.15
C GLU A 108 6.62 -2.18 9.45
N ALA A 109 6.10 -3.13 8.66
CA ALA A 109 6.41 -4.52 8.88
C ALA A 109 7.84 -4.83 8.42
N ASP A 110 8.58 -5.61 9.21
CA ASP A 110 9.90 -6.13 8.87
C ASP A 110 9.79 -7.36 7.92
N LYS A 111 8.93 -7.25 6.91
CA LYS A 111 8.76 -8.26 5.87
C LYS A 111 8.80 -7.64 4.48
N PRO A 112 9.74 -8.05 3.61
CA PRO A 112 9.87 -7.51 2.26
C PRO A 112 8.57 -7.57 1.46
N ASP A 113 7.86 -8.69 1.48
CA ASP A 113 6.63 -8.86 0.70
C ASP A 113 5.51 -7.90 1.12
N LEU A 114 5.41 -7.60 2.42
CA LEU A 114 4.44 -6.62 2.93
C LEU A 114 4.83 -5.20 2.58
N GLN A 115 6.11 -4.86 2.68
CA GLN A 115 6.61 -3.56 2.27
C GLN A 115 6.33 -3.33 0.78
N ILE A 116 6.63 -4.32 -0.07
CA ILE A 116 6.36 -4.28 -1.50
C ILE A 116 4.86 -4.17 -1.78
N LEU A 117 4.02 -4.94 -1.09
CA LEU A 117 2.55 -4.86 -1.22
C LEU A 117 2.04 -3.45 -0.88
N GLY A 118 2.46 -2.90 0.27
CA GLY A 118 2.09 -1.55 0.69
C GLY A 118 2.52 -0.48 -0.32
N THR A 119 3.76 -0.55 -0.80
CA THR A 119 4.25 0.35 -1.85
C THR A 119 3.41 0.24 -3.12
N ASN A 120 3.11 -0.97 -3.59
CA ASN A 120 2.36 -1.16 -4.83
C ASN A 120 0.97 -0.52 -4.74
N SER A 121 0.27 -0.72 -3.63
CA SER A 121 -1.01 -0.05 -3.36
C SER A 121 -0.86 1.47 -3.31
N PHE A 122 0.16 1.98 -2.61
CA PHE A 122 0.44 3.43 -2.56
C PHE A 122 0.69 4.04 -3.94
N VAL A 123 1.42 3.34 -4.82
CA VAL A 123 1.68 3.78 -6.19
C VAL A 123 0.37 3.82 -7.00
N LYS A 124 -0.52 2.84 -6.85
CA LYS A 124 -1.85 2.89 -7.47
C LYS A 124 -2.62 4.12 -7.01
N PHE A 125 -2.65 4.40 -5.71
CA PHE A 125 -3.25 5.61 -5.15
C PHE A 125 -2.64 6.90 -5.72
N ALA A 126 -1.31 6.95 -5.81
CA ALA A 126 -0.60 8.12 -6.33
C ALA A 126 -0.93 8.43 -7.80
N ASN A 127 -1.40 7.45 -8.57
CA ASN A 127 -1.75 7.60 -9.99
C ASN A 127 -3.17 8.10 -10.24
N ILE A 128 -4.00 8.23 -9.21
CA ILE A 128 -5.36 8.75 -9.35
C ILE A 128 -5.27 10.28 -9.44
N GLU A 129 -5.73 10.86 -10.56
CA GLU A 129 -5.57 12.30 -10.90
C GLU A 129 -6.59 13.24 -10.24
N GLU A 130 -7.42 12.75 -9.31
CA GLU A 130 -8.38 13.58 -8.58
C GLU A 130 -7.73 14.51 -7.53
N ASP A 131 -8.42 15.62 -7.25
CA ASP A 131 -8.18 16.54 -6.12
C ASP A 131 -8.38 15.80 -4.79
N THR A 132 -7.43 14.93 -4.46
CA THR A 132 -7.36 14.28 -3.15
C THR A 132 -6.84 15.30 -2.15
N PRO A 133 -7.51 15.49 -0.99
CA PRO A 133 -7.06 16.43 0.01
C PRO A 133 -5.66 16.09 0.49
N SER A 134 -4.94 17.10 0.93
CA SER A 134 -3.57 16.87 1.33
C SER A 134 -3.41 16.16 2.67
N TYR A 135 -2.69 15.04 2.65
CA TYR A 135 -2.33 14.25 3.83
C TYR A 135 -0.90 14.53 4.28
N HIS A 136 -0.48 15.80 4.36
CA HIS A 136 0.92 16.21 4.59
C HIS A 136 1.65 15.44 5.70
N ARG A 137 1.07 15.32 6.91
CA ARG A 137 1.72 14.59 8.01
C ARG A 137 1.90 13.10 7.72
N SER A 138 1.05 12.53 6.87
CA SER A 138 1.22 11.14 6.43
C SER A 138 2.39 11.01 5.46
N TYR A 139 2.63 12.01 4.60
CA TYR A 139 3.74 11.98 3.65
C TYR A 139 5.12 12.08 4.31
N ASP A 140 5.27 12.78 5.44
CA ASP A 140 6.54 12.76 6.20
C ASP A 140 7.02 11.34 6.54
N PHE A 141 6.07 10.52 6.99
CA PHE A 141 6.33 9.12 7.26
C PHE A 141 6.66 8.35 5.97
N PHE A 142 5.88 8.55 4.89
CA PHE A 142 6.11 7.83 3.63
C PHE A 142 7.45 8.19 3.00
N VAL A 143 7.84 9.47 2.99
CA VAL A 143 9.17 9.91 2.54
C VAL A 143 10.24 9.19 3.35
N SER A 144 10.15 9.24 4.68
CA SER A 144 11.14 8.61 5.55
C SER A 144 11.24 7.11 5.31
N ARG A 145 10.09 6.42 5.26
CA ARG A 145 10.06 4.96 5.15
C ARG A 145 10.47 4.48 3.75
N PHE A 146 10.05 5.15 2.69
CA PHE A 146 10.49 4.81 1.34
C PHE A 146 11.98 5.11 1.11
N SER A 147 12.52 6.19 1.68
CA SER A 147 13.96 6.44 1.70
C SER A 147 14.73 5.34 2.44
N GLU A 148 14.26 4.87 3.59
CA GLU A 148 14.87 3.71 4.28
C GLU A 148 14.88 2.46 3.39
N MET A 149 13.77 2.18 2.68
CA MET A 149 13.69 1.05 1.74
C MET A 149 14.71 1.19 0.60
N CYS A 150 14.96 2.39 0.08
CA CYS A 150 15.99 2.67 -0.92
C CYS A 150 17.41 2.29 -0.45
N HIS A 151 17.66 2.27 0.85
CA HIS A 151 18.94 1.90 1.45
C HIS A 151 18.94 0.47 2.05
N SER A 152 17.93 -0.35 1.75
CA SER A 152 17.81 -1.71 2.29
C SER A 152 19.11 -2.51 2.13
N SER A 153 19.52 -3.17 3.21
CA SER A 153 20.68 -4.06 3.29
C SER A 153 20.27 -5.53 3.43
N PHE A 154 19.05 -5.89 2.99
CA PHE A 154 18.54 -7.26 3.07
C PHE A 154 19.53 -8.27 2.49
N GLU A 155 19.70 -9.42 3.15
CA GLU A 155 20.77 -10.38 2.86
C GLU A 155 20.69 -10.89 1.42
N ASP A 156 19.51 -11.35 1.02
CA ASP A 156 19.24 -11.83 -0.33
C ASP A 156 19.32 -10.66 -1.36
N PRO A 157 20.22 -10.74 -2.36
CA PRO A 157 20.39 -9.68 -3.35
C PRO A 157 19.17 -9.35 -4.20
N ASP A 158 18.37 -10.35 -4.55
CA ASP A 158 17.19 -10.18 -5.40
C ASP A 158 16.07 -9.52 -4.60
N VAL A 159 15.85 -9.98 -3.37
CA VAL A 159 14.89 -9.37 -2.44
C VAL A 159 15.31 -7.95 -2.08
N ARG A 160 16.61 -7.72 -1.80
CA ARG A 160 17.15 -6.38 -1.57
C ARG A 160 16.85 -5.43 -2.73
N THR A 161 17.08 -5.88 -3.96
CA THR A 161 16.80 -5.10 -5.17
C THR A 161 15.31 -4.77 -5.26
N LYS A 162 14.41 -5.73 -5.01
CA LYS A 162 12.96 -5.51 -4.99
C LYS A 162 12.53 -4.49 -3.94
N ILE A 163 13.08 -4.56 -2.73
CA ILE A 163 12.79 -3.58 -1.65
C ILE A 163 13.24 -2.18 -2.08
N ARG A 164 14.47 -2.04 -2.60
CA ARG A 164 15.00 -0.75 -3.05
C ARG A 164 14.18 -0.16 -4.20
N MET A 165 13.83 -0.98 -5.19
CA MET A 165 12.94 -0.57 -6.28
C MET A 165 11.56 -0.14 -5.77
N ALA A 166 11.02 -0.82 -4.76
CA ALA A 166 9.79 -0.41 -4.11
C ALA A 166 9.95 0.94 -3.40
N GLY A 167 11.07 1.18 -2.70
CA GLY A 167 11.39 2.49 -2.12
C GLY A 167 11.36 3.61 -3.17
N ILE A 168 12.04 3.42 -4.30
CA ILE A 168 12.10 4.41 -5.39
C ILE A 168 10.71 4.71 -5.94
N LYS A 169 9.91 3.66 -6.24
CA LYS A 169 8.54 3.82 -6.73
C LYS A 169 7.64 4.53 -5.72
N GLY A 170 7.81 4.24 -4.44
CA GLY A 170 7.11 4.91 -3.35
C GLY A 170 7.42 6.40 -3.30
N LEU A 171 8.70 6.78 -3.34
CA LEU A 171 9.13 8.18 -3.41
C LEU A 171 8.58 8.90 -4.64
N GLN A 172 8.61 8.25 -5.81
CA GLN A 172 7.99 8.79 -7.02
C GLN A 172 6.49 9.07 -6.83
N GLY A 173 5.77 8.15 -6.16
CA GLY A 173 4.36 8.32 -5.83
C GLY A 173 4.11 9.52 -4.90
N VAL A 174 4.98 9.73 -3.90
CA VAL A 174 4.88 10.89 -3.00
C VAL A 174 5.05 12.18 -3.79
N VAL A 175 6.14 12.29 -4.58
CA VAL A 175 6.42 13.48 -5.40
C VAL A 175 5.24 13.79 -6.33
N ARG A 176 4.69 12.77 -7.00
CA ARG A 176 3.51 12.93 -7.87
C ARG A 176 2.31 13.54 -7.12
N LYS A 177 2.05 13.10 -5.89
CA LYS A 177 0.92 13.60 -5.10
C LYS A 177 1.18 14.96 -4.43
N THR A 178 2.43 15.35 -4.23
CA THR A 178 2.77 16.63 -3.59
C THR A 178 3.00 17.78 -4.58
N VAL A 179 3.41 17.50 -5.82
CA VAL A 179 3.67 18.56 -6.83
C VAL A 179 2.37 19.15 -7.41
N ASN A 180 1.26 18.43 -7.34
CA ASN A 180 -0.02 18.85 -7.91
C ASN A 180 -0.88 19.71 -6.96
N ASP A 181 -0.42 20.01 -5.75
CA ASP A 181 -1.19 20.78 -4.75
C ASP A 181 -0.52 22.14 -4.48
N GLU A 182 -1.13 23.22 -4.97
CA GLU A 182 -0.59 24.59 -4.89
C GLU A 182 -0.57 25.17 -3.47
N LEU A 183 -1.24 24.53 -2.49
CA LEU A 183 -1.50 25.17 -1.21
C LEU A 183 -0.65 24.72 -0.01
N GLN A 184 0.04 23.57 -0.01
CA GLN A 184 0.73 23.13 1.23
C GLN A 184 1.87 22.09 1.04
N ALA A 185 2.64 21.89 2.14
CA ALA A 185 3.94 21.22 2.34
C ALA A 185 4.81 21.04 1.10
N ASN A 186 5.81 21.90 1.06
CA ASN A 186 6.82 21.94 0.06
C ASN A 186 7.63 20.64 0.11
N ILE A 187 7.39 19.70 -0.80
CA ILE A 187 8.27 18.53 -0.99
C ILE A 187 9.74 18.95 -1.19
N TRP A 188 9.94 20.21 -1.59
CA TRP A 188 11.23 20.87 -1.72
C TRP A 188 11.85 21.31 -0.38
N ASP A 189 11.17 21.13 0.75
CA ASP A 189 11.72 21.41 2.07
C ASP A 189 12.92 20.50 2.34
N PRO A 190 14.00 21.02 2.95
CA PRO A 190 15.22 20.24 3.21
C PRO A 190 14.96 18.92 3.93
N GLN A 191 14.00 18.90 4.87
CA GLN A 191 13.61 17.69 5.61
C GLN A 191 13.21 16.51 4.71
N HIS A 192 12.65 16.77 3.53
CA HIS A 192 12.29 15.75 2.54
C HIS A 192 13.40 15.55 1.52
N MET A 193 13.93 16.63 0.93
CA MET A 193 14.94 16.54 -0.13
C MET A 193 16.25 15.92 0.33
N ASP A 194 16.66 16.15 1.58
CA ASP A 194 17.85 15.54 2.19
C ASP A 194 17.72 14.01 2.37
N LYS A 195 16.50 13.46 2.23
CA LYS A 195 16.25 12.02 2.20
C LYS A 195 16.09 11.52 0.79
N ILE A 196 15.32 12.23 -0.04
CA ILE A 196 14.97 11.82 -1.41
C ILE A 196 16.21 11.80 -2.31
N VAL A 197 16.98 12.89 -2.37
CA VAL A 197 18.10 13.01 -3.31
C VAL A 197 19.19 11.96 -3.02
N PRO A 198 19.68 11.78 -1.78
CA PRO A 198 20.67 10.74 -1.49
C PRO A 198 20.16 9.33 -1.77
N SER A 199 18.88 9.06 -1.50
CA SER A 199 18.25 7.75 -1.78
C SER A 199 18.30 7.40 -3.26
N LEU A 200 18.00 8.36 -4.13
CA LEU A 200 18.05 8.16 -5.58
C LEU A 200 19.49 7.99 -6.08
N LEU A 201 20.41 8.84 -5.63
CA LEU A 201 21.83 8.76 -6.01
C LEU A 201 22.48 7.42 -5.60
N PHE A 202 22.19 6.95 -4.39
CA PHE A 202 22.68 5.66 -3.90
C PHE A 202 22.29 4.50 -4.82
N ASN A 203 21.07 4.51 -5.35
CA ASN A 203 20.58 3.44 -6.22
C ASN A 203 21.07 3.57 -7.67
N LEU A 204 21.31 4.79 -8.16
CA LEU A 204 21.93 5.01 -9.47
C LEU A 204 23.36 4.47 -9.54
N GLN A 205 24.17 4.74 -8.50
CA GLN A 205 25.57 4.31 -8.45
C GLN A 205 25.75 2.79 -8.39
N GLN A 206 24.79 2.06 -7.82
CA GLN A 206 24.86 0.59 -7.77
C GLN A 206 24.39 -0.11 -9.05
N GLY A 207 23.56 0.56 -9.87
CA GLY A 207 23.18 0.07 -11.20
C GLY A 207 24.38 -0.03 -12.14
N GLU A 208 25.26 0.97 -12.13
CA GLU A 208 26.44 1.03 -13.01
C GLU A 208 27.53 -0.01 -12.66
N GLY A 209 27.60 -0.46 -11.41
CA GLY A 209 28.59 -1.45 -10.95
C GLY A 209 28.27 -2.89 -11.38
N THR A 210 26.99 -3.22 -11.54
CA THR A 210 26.55 -4.59 -11.86
C THR A 210 26.66 -4.88 -13.35
N GLU A 211 26.40 -3.88 -14.22
CA GLU A 211 26.52 -4.03 -15.68
C GLU A 211 27.97 -4.18 -16.15
N ARG A 212 28.92 -3.50 -15.48
CA ARG A 212 30.36 -3.59 -15.83
C ARG A 212 31.00 -4.95 -15.55
N SER A 213 30.41 -5.76 -14.67
CA SER A 213 30.91 -7.12 -14.38
C SER A 213 30.36 -8.18 -15.35
N ALA A 214 29.36 -7.87 -16.16
CA ALA A 214 28.73 -8.79 -17.10
C ALA A 214 29.26 -8.68 -18.54
N ALA A 215 30.14 -7.71 -18.83
CA ALA A 215 30.77 -7.57 -20.13
C ALA A 215 31.86 -8.64 -20.31
N PRO A 216 31.76 -9.56 -21.29
CA PRO A 216 32.84 -10.48 -21.58
C PRO A 216 34.04 -9.69 -22.09
N ARG A 217 35.15 -9.73 -21.37
CA ARG A 217 36.44 -9.30 -21.89
C ARG A 217 36.82 -10.24 -23.02
N THR A 218 36.46 -9.90 -24.26
CA THR A 218 37.07 -10.50 -25.44
C THR A 218 38.56 -10.17 -25.37
N ALA A 219 39.34 -11.18 -24.98
CA ALA A 219 40.78 -11.13 -25.07
C ALA A 219 41.15 -10.94 -26.55
N LEU A 220 41.68 -9.77 -26.87
CA LEU A 220 42.49 -9.57 -28.08
C LEU A 220 43.73 -10.45 -27.91
N ILE A 221 43.74 -11.59 -28.61
CA ILE A 221 44.95 -12.37 -28.84
C ILE A 221 45.36 -12.04 -30.27
N GLY A 222 46.60 -11.56 -30.41
CA GLY A 222 47.19 -11.06 -31.66
C GLY A 222 47.60 -12.13 -32.64
#